data_AF-A0A0R3X2F3-F1
#
_entry.id   AF-A0A0R3X2F3-F1
#
_cell.length_a   1.000
_cell.length_b   1.000
_cell.length_c   1.000
_cell.angle_alpha   90.00
_cell.angle_beta   90.00
_cell.angle_gamma   90.00
#
_symmetry.space_group_name_H-M   'P 1'
#
loop_
_entity.id
_entity.type
_entity.pdbx_description
1 polymer ?
#
loop_
_entity_poly.entity_id
_entity_poly.type
_entity_poly.pdbx_seq_one_letter_code
_entity_poly.pdbx_strand_id
1 'polypeptide(L)'
;EIQITYTTSSGPGGQHVNRSHTRVQESHRITKDGHFIIHSDRTRYQLLNQADCLERIRRMIRERLAELKKPEVSAETLEKHRKCRIRENEKRLAVKRTDSMTKAYRQRPSQWDL
;
A
#
# COMPACT_ATOMS: atom_id res chain seq x y z
N GLU A 1 -14.57 -26.20 -4.90
CA GLU A 1 -15.74 -25.70 -5.65
C GLU A 1 -16.01 -24.25 -5.24
N ILE A 2 -16.58 -23.41 -6.11
CA ILE A 2 -16.95 -22.03 -5.76
C ILE A 2 -18.42 -22.03 -5.34
N GLN A 3 -18.69 -21.68 -4.08
CA GLN A 3 -20.04 -21.49 -3.58
C GLN A 3 -20.43 -20.01 -3.68
N ILE A 4 -21.57 -19.73 -4.32
CA ILE A 4 -22.10 -18.37 -4.47
C ILE A 4 -23.35 -18.26 -3.62
N THR A 5 -23.33 -17.36 -2.65
CA THR A 5 -24.47 -17.07 -1.78
C THR A 5 -24.85 -15.61 -1.95
N TYR A 6 -26.15 -15.34 -1.97
CA TYR A 6 -26.70 -13.99 -2.03
C TYR A 6 -27.32 -13.66 -0.69
N THR A 7 -26.97 -12.53 -0.12
CA THR A 7 -27.56 -12.00 1.11
C THR A 7 -28.07 -10.59 0.87
N THR A 8 -29.08 -10.18 1.63
CA THR A 8 -29.55 -8.80 1.60
C THR A 8 -28.49 -7.91 2.26
N SER A 9 -28.20 -6.76 1.65
CA SER A 9 -27.32 -5.76 2.24
C SER A 9 -27.95 -5.21 3.52
N SER A 10 -27.21 -5.20 4.62
CA SER A 10 -27.67 -4.64 5.89
C SER A 10 -27.69 -3.11 5.84
N GLY A 11 -28.83 -2.50 5.48
CA GLY A 11 -29.04 -1.07 5.64
C GLY A 11 -30.28 -0.51 4.91
N PRO A 12 -31.00 0.47 5.51
CA PRO A 12 -32.05 1.20 4.83
C PRO A 12 -31.41 2.15 3.81
N GLY A 13 -31.62 1.88 2.52
CA GLY A 13 -31.46 2.83 1.41
C GLY A 13 -30.18 3.68 1.38
N GLY A 14 -29.17 3.21 0.66
CA GLY A 14 -28.13 4.11 0.10
C GLY A 14 -26.74 3.89 0.66
N GLN A 15 -26.01 2.91 0.09
CA GLN A 15 -24.56 2.99 0.06
C GLN A 15 -24.11 3.67 -1.24
N HIS A 16 -24.18 4.99 -1.25
CA HIS A 16 -23.29 5.81 -2.08
C HIS A 16 -22.19 6.39 -1.18
N VAL A 17 -21.46 5.52 -0.49
CA VAL A 17 -20.38 5.91 0.41
C VAL A 17 -19.22 4.94 0.22
N ASN A 18 -18.37 5.22 -0.77
CA ASN A 18 -16.91 5.03 -0.70
C ASN A 18 -16.27 5.56 -1.98
N ARG A 19 -16.16 6.90 -2.05
CA ARG A 19 -15.45 7.62 -3.13
C ARG A 19 -13.94 7.69 -2.92
N SER A 20 -13.39 7.06 -1.89
CA SER A 20 -11.96 7.05 -1.58
C SER A 20 -11.43 5.61 -1.49
N HIS A 21 -10.85 5.15 -2.60
CA HIS A 21 -10.05 3.92 -2.63
C HIS A 21 -8.74 4.15 -1.88
N THR A 22 -8.68 3.78 -0.61
CA THR A 22 -7.42 3.73 0.14
C THR A 22 -7.30 2.39 0.85
N ARG A 23 -6.75 1.43 0.10
CA ARG A 23 -6.06 0.20 0.54
C ARG A 23 -6.82 -0.68 1.54
N VAL A 24 -7.70 -1.55 1.02
CA VAL A 24 -8.23 -2.68 1.79
C VAL A 24 -7.11 -3.71 1.93
N GLN A 25 -6.57 -3.86 3.14
CA GLN A 25 -5.73 -5.01 3.47
C GLN A 25 -6.63 -6.24 3.57
N GLU A 26 -6.61 -7.08 2.54
CA GLU A 26 -7.48 -8.27 2.40
C GLU A 26 -7.01 -9.46 3.27
N SER A 27 -6.33 -9.21 4.40
CA SER A 27 -5.63 -10.22 5.21
C SER A 27 -6.52 -11.07 6.12
N HIS A 28 -7.80 -10.71 6.29
CA HIS A 28 -8.72 -11.37 7.24
C HIS A 28 -9.92 -12.06 6.57
N ARG A 29 -9.73 -12.63 5.37
CA ARG A 29 -10.83 -13.22 4.56
C ARG A 29 -10.98 -14.73 4.67
N ILE A 30 -10.09 -15.40 5.39
CA ILE A 30 -10.12 -16.85 5.57
C ILE A 30 -10.79 -17.16 6.90
N THR A 31 -11.91 -17.88 6.83
CA THR A 31 -12.61 -18.40 8.01
C THR A 31 -11.80 -19.53 8.66
N LYS A 32 -12.08 -19.85 9.93
CA LYS A 32 -11.48 -21.00 10.64
C LYS A 32 -11.62 -22.31 9.87
N ASP A 33 -12.73 -22.48 9.16
CA ASP A 33 -13.03 -23.65 8.34
C ASP A 33 -12.32 -23.65 6.97
N GLY A 34 -11.40 -22.70 6.73
CA GLY A 34 -10.60 -22.63 5.49
C GLY A 34 -11.32 -22.00 4.29
N HIS A 35 -12.52 -21.43 4.48
CA HIS A 35 -13.26 -20.77 3.41
C HIS A 35 -12.72 -19.36 3.14
N PHE A 36 -12.45 -19.05 1.88
CA PHE A 36 -12.06 -17.71 1.44
C PHE A 36 -13.29 -16.95 0.92
N ILE A 37 -13.72 -15.95 1.68
CA ILE A 37 -15.00 -15.27 1.43
C ILE A 37 -14.79 -13.94 0.72
N ILE A 38 -15.54 -13.72 -0.37
CA ILE A 38 -15.62 -12.44 -1.09
C ILE A 38 -17.04 -11.92 -1.19
N HIS A 39 -17.22 -10.66 -0.77
CA HIS A 39 -18.47 -9.92 -0.84
C HIS A 39 -18.33 -8.69 -1.75
N SER A 40 -19.41 -8.32 -2.42
CA SER A 40 -19.57 -7.07 -3.17
C SER A 40 -21.02 -6.59 -3.05
N ASP A 41 -21.19 -5.34 -2.63
CA ASP A 41 -22.47 -4.64 -2.44
C ASP A 41 -22.53 -3.34 -3.25
N ARG A 42 -21.76 -3.28 -4.34
CA ARG A 42 -21.55 -2.06 -5.13
C ARG A 42 -22.79 -1.60 -5.90
N THR A 43 -23.60 -2.53 -6.39
CA THR A 43 -24.76 -2.22 -7.24
C THR A 43 -26.01 -2.93 -6.75
N ARG A 44 -27.19 -2.43 -7.14
CA ARG A 44 -28.47 -3.10 -6.88
C ARG A 44 -28.68 -4.39 -7.69
N TYR A 45 -27.81 -4.67 -8.66
CA TYR A 45 -27.96 -5.78 -9.59
C TYR A 45 -27.03 -6.93 -9.18
N GLN A 46 -27.63 -8.07 -8.79
CA GLN A 46 -26.89 -9.25 -8.34
C GLN A 46 -25.83 -9.75 -9.35
N LEU A 47 -26.15 -9.71 -10.65
CA LEU A 47 -25.25 -10.17 -11.71
C LEU A 47 -23.98 -9.30 -11.80
N LEU A 48 -24.13 -7.98 -11.62
CA LEU A 48 -22.98 -7.07 -11.61
C LEU A 48 -22.12 -7.28 -10.38
N ASN A 49 -22.73 -7.51 -9.21
CA ASN A 49 -21.99 -7.81 -7.98
C ASN A 49 -21.28 -9.18 -8.08
N GLN A 50 -21.91 -10.17 -8.70
CA GLN A 50 -21.28 -11.47 -8.98
C GLN A 50 -20.08 -11.32 -9.91
N ALA A 51 -20.22 -10.56 -11.00
CA ALA A 51 -19.12 -10.26 -11.91
C ALA A 51 -17.97 -9.52 -11.21
N ASP A 52 -18.29 -8.56 -10.33
CA ASP A 52 -17.29 -7.84 -9.51
C ASP A 52 -16.54 -8.79 -8.57
N CYS A 53 -17.22 -9.69 -7.88
CA CYS A 53 -16.59 -10.72 -7.04
C CYS A 53 -15.64 -11.62 -7.85
N LEU A 54 -16.09 -12.10 -9.02
CA LEU A 54 -15.26 -12.93 -9.91
C LEU A 54 -14.05 -12.17 -10.43
N GLU A 55 -14.20 -10.89 -10.79
CA GLU A 55 -13.08 -10.08 -11.25
C GLU A 55 -12.08 -9.80 -10.13
N ARG A 56 -12.54 -9.60 -8.88
CA ARG A 56 -11.66 -9.50 -7.71
C ARG A 56 -10.84 -10.78 -7.53
N ILE A 57 -11.44 -11.96 -7.65
CA ILE A 57 -10.73 -13.24 -7.61
C ILE A 57 -9.68 -13.30 -8.73
N ARG A 58 -10.08 -13.02 -9.97
CA ARG A 58 -9.18 -13.04 -11.13
C ARG A 58 -8.00 -12.11 -10.95
N ARG A 59 -8.23 -10.89 -10.45
CA ARG A 59 -7.19 -9.90 -10.17
C ARG A 59 -6.20 -10.44 -9.14
N MET A 60 -6.68 -10.97 -8.02
CA MET A 60 -5.82 -11.54 -6.97
C MET A 60 -4.93 -12.67 -7.52
N ILE A 61 -5.50 -13.60 -8.29
CA ILE A 61 -4.72 -14.69 -8.90
C ILE A 61 -3.67 -14.12 -9.85
N ARG A 62 -4.04 -13.18 -10.73
CA ARG A 62 -3.12 -12.57 -11.70
C ARG A 62 -1.98 -11.81 -11.03
N GLU A 63 -2.27 -11.04 -10.00
CA GLU A 63 -1.26 -10.31 -9.23
C GLU A 63 -0.24 -11.28 -8.61
N ARG A 64 -0.71 -12.36 -7.97
CA ARG A 64 0.17 -13.38 -7.39
C ARG A 64 0.97 -14.14 -8.44
N LEU A 65 0.35 -14.48 -9.58
CA LEU A 65 1.07 -15.10 -10.69
C LEU A 65 2.13 -14.16 -11.28
N ALA A 66 1.86 -12.85 -11.34
CA ALA A 66 2.81 -11.86 -11.81
C ALA A 66 3.98 -11.68 -10.82
N GLU A 67 3.72 -11.69 -9.52
CA GLU A 67 4.76 -11.68 -8.47
C GLU A 67 5.67 -12.89 -8.59
N LEU A 68 5.12 -14.10 -8.77
CA LEU A 68 5.89 -15.33 -8.94
C LEU A 68 6.77 -15.31 -10.20
N LYS A 69 6.28 -14.68 -11.28
CA LYS A 69 7.01 -14.57 -12.55
C LYS A 69 7.92 -13.35 -12.62
N LYS A 70 8.06 -12.60 -11.53
CA LYS A 70 8.89 -11.40 -11.53
C LYS A 70 10.35 -11.80 -11.77
N PRO A 71 10.99 -11.29 -12.84
CA PRO A 71 12.40 -11.58 -13.07
C PRO A 71 13.22 -11.02 -11.91
N GLU A 72 14.31 -11.71 -11.59
CA GLU A 72 15.29 -11.17 -10.65
C GLU A 72 15.76 -9.80 -11.12
N VAL A 73 15.90 -8.88 -10.18
CA VAL A 73 16.32 -7.52 -10.49
C VAL A 73 17.75 -7.58 -10.99
N SER A 74 18.00 -7.08 -12.21
CA SER A 74 19.35 -7.01 -12.79
C SER A 74 20.35 -6.36 -11.82
N ALA A 75 21.56 -6.92 -11.77
CA ALA A 75 22.64 -6.44 -10.89
C ALA A 75 22.95 -4.95 -11.10
N GLU A 76 22.84 -4.46 -12.34
CA GLU A 76 23.03 -3.04 -12.66
C GLU A 76 21.96 -2.16 -12.00
N THR A 77 20.69 -2.59 -12.03
CA THR A 77 19.59 -1.88 -11.39
C THR A 77 19.77 -1.84 -9.87
N LEU A 78 20.21 -2.93 -9.26
CA LEU A 78 20.47 -2.97 -7.81
C LEU A 78 21.59 -1.98 -7.41
N GLU A 79 22.67 -1.93 -8.17
CA GLU A 79 23.79 -1.03 -7.91
C GLU A 79 23.39 0.44 -8.13
N LYS A 80 22.56 0.72 -9.14
CA LYS A 80 21.97 2.06 -9.33
C LYS A 80 21.13 2.49 -8.13
N HIS A 81 20.29 1.60 -7.61
CA HIS A 81 19.48 1.89 -6.41
C HIS A 81 20.36 2.14 -5.18
N ARG A 82 21.43 1.35 -5.01
CA ARG A 82 22.41 1.54 -3.94
C ARG A 82 23.08 2.91 -4.02
N LYS A 83 23.56 3.30 -5.20
CA LYS A 83 24.19 4.60 -5.44
C LYS A 83 23.22 5.76 -5.17
N CYS A 84 21.98 5.66 -5.63
CA CYS A 84 20.94 6.65 -5.34
C CYS A 84 20.72 6.82 -3.83
N ARG A 85 20.64 5.70 -3.08
CA ARG A 85 20.44 5.71 -1.62
C ARG A 85 21.61 6.34 -0.87
N ILE A 86 22.85 6.07 -1.30
CA ILE A 86 24.05 6.68 -0.73
C ILE A 86 24.04 8.19 -0.97
N ARG A 87 23.79 8.61 -2.23
CA ARG A 87 23.73 10.03 -2.60
C ARG A 87 22.65 10.80 -1.84
N GLU A 88 21.48 10.19 -1.64
CA GLU A 88 20.40 10.79 -0.85
C GLU A 88 20.82 10.97 0.62
N ASN A 89 21.48 9.97 1.21
CA ASN A 89 22.00 10.05 2.56
C ASN A 89 23.09 11.13 2.71
N GLU A 90 24.00 11.23 1.74
CA GLU A 90 25.01 12.29 1.69
C GLU A 90 24.38 13.68 1.64
N LYS A 91 23.40 13.89 0.76
CA LYS A 91 22.64 15.15 0.69
C LYS A 91 21.97 15.48 2.02
N ARG A 92 21.29 14.50 2.62
CA ARG A 92 20.66 14.64 3.94
C ARG A 92 21.68 15.03 5.01
N LEU A 93 22.87 14.42 5.00
CA LEU A 93 23.93 14.71 5.96
C LEU A 93 24.53 16.10 5.74
N ALA A 94 24.70 16.53 4.49
CA ALA A 94 25.16 17.87 4.15
C ALA A 94 24.19 18.93 4.69
N VAL A 95 22.88 18.77 4.45
CA VAL A 95 21.84 19.65 5.00
C VAL A 95 21.90 19.68 6.53
N LYS A 96 22.01 18.52 7.18
CA LYS A 96 22.16 18.47 8.65
C LYS A 96 23.40 19.22 9.15
N ARG A 97 24.53 19.14 8.43
CA ARG A 97 25.76 19.86 8.78
C ARG A 97 25.59 21.36 8.64
N THR A 98 25.02 21.83 7.52
CA THR A 98 24.77 23.27 7.30
C THR A 98 23.79 23.83 8.33
N ASP A 99 22.74 23.07 8.67
CA ASP A 99 21.77 23.47 9.69
C ASP A 99 22.42 23.52 11.08
N SER A 100 23.27 22.55 11.41
CA SER A 100 24.01 22.53 12.67
C SER A 100 24.96 23.71 12.79
N MET A 101 25.74 24.00 11.74
CA MET A 101 26.64 25.16 11.70
C MET A 101 25.86 26.48 11.83
N THR A 102 24.74 26.59 11.12
CA THR A 102 23.86 27.77 11.20
C THR A 102 23.30 27.94 12.61
N LYS A 103 22.92 26.86 13.29
CA LYS A 103 22.45 26.90 14.68
C LYS A 103 23.57 27.32 15.64
N ALA A 104 24.78 26.79 15.48
CA ALA A 104 25.92 27.16 16.30
C ALA A 104 26.27 28.65 16.16
N TYR A 105 26.31 29.18 14.94
CA TYR A 105 26.53 30.61 14.69
C TYR A 105 25.44 31.53 15.29
N ARG A 106 24.21 31.03 15.43
CA ARG A 106 23.11 31.77 16.06
C ARG A 106 23.12 31.72 17.59
N GLN A 107 23.91 30.84 18.20
CA GLN A 107 24.03 30.80 19.66
C GLN A 107 24.79 32.05 20.14
N ARG A 108 24.34 32.64 21.25
CA ARG A 108 25.07 33.73 21.89
C ARG A 108 26.39 33.16 22.43
N PRO A 109 27.52 33.88 22.30
CA PRO A 109 28.80 33.44 22.86
C PRO A 109 28.62 33.12 24.35
N SER A 110 29.16 31.99 24.78
CA SER A 110 29.16 31.62 26.19
C SER A 110 30.15 32.51 26.96
N GLN A 111 29.99 32.59 28.28
CA GLN A 111 30.87 33.36 29.16
C GLN A 111 32.36 32.95 29.05
N TRP A 112 32.66 31.79 28.46
CA TRP A 112 34.00 31.22 28.30
C TRP A 112 34.59 31.38 26.89
N ASP A 113 33.88 32.04 25.96
CA ASP A 113 34.32 32.23 24.56
C ASP A 113 35.07 33.57 24.34
N LEU A 114 35.54 34.23 25.40
CA LEU A 114 36.31 35.50 25.41
C LEU A 114 37.76 35.30 25.85
#